data_AF-A0A4R5NGW3-F1
#
_entry.id   AF-A0A4R5NGW3-F1
#
_cell.length_a   1.000
_cell.length_b   1.000
_cell.length_c   1.000
_cell.angle_alpha   90.00
_cell.angle_beta   90.00
_cell.angle_gamma   90.00
#
_symmetry.space_group_name_H-M   'P 1'
#
loop_
_entity.id
_entity.type
_entity.pdbx_description
1 polymer ?
#
loop_
_entity_poly.entity_id
_entity_poly.type
_entity_poly.pdbx_seq_one_letter_code
_entity_poly.pdbx_strand_id
1 'polypeptide(L)' 'MKKLNLLFVYELAIFGVLYFALVTFQIMPKDVNGWLILIGLIILYVVDWAYLRFVKSNM' A
#
# COMPACT_ATOMS: atom_id res chain seq x y z
N MET A 1 9.51 14.81 9.57
CA MET A 1 8.21 14.14 9.87
C MET A 1 7.10 14.44 8.84
N LYS A 2 6.72 15.70 8.55
CA LYS A 2 5.57 15.98 7.63
C LYS A 2 5.76 15.58 6.16
N LYS A 3 6.94 15.77 5.57
CA LYS A 3 7.18 15.49 4.14
C LYS A 3 7.26 13.99 3.80
N LEU A 4 7.81 13.17 4.69
CA LEU A 4 7.91 11.71 4.48
C LEU A 4 6.52 11.05 4.51
N ASN A 5 5.67 11.48 5.45
CA ASN A 5 4.29 11.00 5.55
C ASN A 5 3.46 11.37 4.30
N LEU A 6 3.70 12.53 3.71
CA LEU A 6 2.99 12.97 2.50
C LEU A 6 3.38 12.13 1.28
N LEU A 7 4.67 11.90 1.06
CA LEU A 7 5.15 11.03 -0.03
C LEU A 7 4.59 9.61 0.11
N PHE A 8 4.55 9.10 1.34
CA PHE A 8 4.08 7.76 1.63
C PHE A 8 2.57 7.57 1.41
N VAL A 9 1.74 8.50 1.92
CA VAL A 9 0.30 8.51 1.65
C VAL A 9 0.02 8.63 0.14
N TYR A 10 0.87 9.37 -0.57
CA TYR A 10 0.77 9.52 -2.01
C TYR A 10 1.08 8.21 -2.75
N GLU A 11 2.15 7.49 -2.38
CA GLU A 11 2.46 6.18 -2.96
C GLU A 11 1.36 5.15 -2.68
N LEU A 12 0.83 5.11 -1.46
CA LEU A 12 -0.22 4.17 -1.09
C LEU A 12 -1.54 4.48 -1.80
N ALA A 13 -1.86 5.76 -2.00
CA ALA A 13 -2.98 6.19 -2.81
C ALA A 13 -2.80 5.84 -4.30
N ILE A 14 -1.60 6.02 -4.86
CA ILE A 14 -1.29 5.61 -6.24
C ILE A 14 -1.45 4.09 -6.40
N PHE A 15 -0.91 3.29 -5.47
CA PHE A 15 -1.06 1.84 -5.51
C PHE A 15 -2.54 1.40 -5.40
N GLY A 16 -3.32 2.06 -4.55
CA GLY A 16 -4.76 1.83 -4.45
C GLY A 16 -5.52 2.15 -5.75
N VAL A 17 -5.20 3.27 -6.40
CA VAL A 17 -5.82 3.68 -7.67
C VAL A 17 -5.40 2.75 -8.81
N LEU A 18 -4.12 2.35 -8.87
CA LEU A 18 -3.63 1.37 -9.85
C LEU A 18 -4.31 0.01 -9.68
N TYR A 19 -4.48 -0.45 -8.45
CA TYR A 19 -5.24 -1.68 -8.17
C TYR A 19 -6.68 -1.57 -8.64
N PHE A 20 -7.37 -0.49 -8.27
CA PHE A 20 -8.76 -0.27 -8.67
C PHE A 20 -8.89 -0.22 -10.19
N ALA A 21 -7.95 0.41 -10.89
CA ALA A 21 -7.92 0.44 -12.35
C ALA A 21 -7.70 -0.97 -12.94
N LEU A 22 -6.71 -1.72 -12.46
CA LEU A 22 -6.42 -3.09 -12.96
C LEU A 22 -7.60 -4.05 -12.78
N VAL A 23 -8.32 -3.93 -11.66
CA VAL A 23 -9.54 -4.70 -11.39
C VAL A 23 -10.68 -4.24 -12.28
N THR A 24 -10.92 -2.93 -12.38
CA THR A 24 -12.06 -2.35 -13.14
C THR A 24 -11.93 -2.59 -14.64
N PHE A 25 -10.73 -2.46 -15.19
CA PHE A 25 -10.48 -2.68 -16.63
C PHE A 25 -10.32 -4.16 -16.98
N GLN A 26 -10.48 -5.09 -16.03
CA GLN A 26 -10.30 -6.54 -16.23
C GLN A 26 -8.95 -6.91 -16.87
N ILE A 27 -7.94 -6.04 -16.69
CA ILE A 27 -6.59 -6.26 -17.19
C ILE A 27 -5.88 -7.31 -16.33
N MET A 28 -6.38 -7.54 -15.11
CA MET A 28 -5.94 -8.65 -14.28
C MET A 28 -6.27 -10.00 -14.94
N PRO A 29 -5.26 -10.87 -15.17
CA PRO A 29 -5.49 -12.24 -15.57
C PRO A 29 -6.48 -12.90 -14.59
N LYS A 30 -7.36 -13.78 -15.10
CA LYS A 30 -8.38 -14.47 -14.29
C LYS A 30 -7.80 -15.27 -13.12
N ASP A 31 -6.51 -15.57 -13.17
CA ASP A 31 -5.76 -16.30 -12.15
C ASP A 31 -5.19 -15.39 -11.04
N VAL A 32 -5.27 -14.07 -11.19
CA VAL A 32 -4.82 -13.12 -10.18
C VAL A 32 -5.90 -12.98 -9.12
N ASN A 33 -5.63 -13.59 -7.97
CA ASN A 33 -6.51 -13.54 -6.83
C ASN A 33 -6.48 -12.13 -6.20
N GLY A 34 -7.54 -11.35 -6.39
CA GLY A 34 -7.66 -9.99 -5.84
C GLY A 34 -7.49 -9.93 -4.31
N TRP A 35 -7.74 -11.05 -3.61
CA TRP A 35 -7.49 -11.20 -2.17
C TRP A 35 -6.01 -11.16 -1.82
N LEU A 36 -5.14 -11.74 -2.66
CA LEU A 36 -3.69 -11.76 -2.45
C LEU A 36 -3.10 -10.36 -2.48
N ILE A 37 -3.67 -9.49 -3.31
CA ILE A 37 -3.23 -8.09 -3.43
C ILE A 37 -3.74 -7.25 -2.26
N LEU A 38 -4.98 -7.48 -1.83
CA LEU A 38 -5.51 -6.90 -0.59
C LEU A 38 -4.66 -7.29 0.62
N ILE A 39 -4.26 -8.56 0.72
CA ILE A 39 -3.34 -9.04 1.76
C ILE A 39 -1.99 -8.33 1.66
N GLY A 40 -1.44 -8.18 0.44
CA GLY A 40 -0.21 -7.43 0.21
C GLY A 40 -0.28 -5.98 0.68
N LEU A 41 -1.39 -5.28 0.42
CA LEU A 41 -1.62 -3.90 0.88
C LEU A 41 -1.72 -3.81 2.41
N ILE A 42 -2.36 -4.79 3.06
CA ILE A 42 -2.45 -4.86 4.53
C ILE A 42 -1.06 -5.09 5.14
N ILE A 43 -0.26 -5.99 4.56
CA ILE A 43 1.10 -6.26 5.05
C ILE A 43 1.98 -5.01 4.91
N LEU A 44 1.94 -4.33 3.77
CA LEU A 44 2.64 -3.05 3.57
C LEU A 44 2.25 -2.04 4.64
N TYR A 45 0.95 -1.85 4.88
CA TYR A 45 0.47 -0.94 5.92
C TYR A 45 1.00 -1.29 7.33
N VAL A 46 1.03 -2.58 7.69
CA VAL A 46 1.52 -3.06 9.00
C VAL A 46 3.03 -2.87 9.13
N VAL A 47 3.80 -3.19 8.09
CA VAL A 47 5.25 -3.01 8.06
C VAL A 47 5.61 -1.53 8.22
N ASP A 48 4.91 -0.65 7.53
CA ASP A 48 5.13 0.80 7.64
C ASP A 48 4.70 1.37 8.98
N TRP A 49 3.61 0.86 9.57
CA TRP A 49 3.22 1.23 10.93
C TRP A 49 4.30 0.84 11.95
N ALA A 50 4.86 -0.37 11.83
CA ALA A 50 5.94 -0.84 12.67
C ALA A 50 7.23 -0.03 12.46
N TYR A 51 7.58 0.28 11.20
CA TYR A 51 8.74 1.12 10.86
C TYR A 51 8.60 2.53 11.43
N LEU A 52 7.44 3.17 11.28
CA LEU A 52 7.17 4.49 11.86
C LEU A 52 7.24 4.48 13.39
N ARG A 53 6.73 3.42 14.03
CA ARG A 53 6.81 3.25 15.48
C ARG A 53 8.26 3.06 15.96
N PHE A 54 9.05 2.29 15.21
CA PHE A 54 10.47 2.07 15.50
C PHE A 54 11.29 3.36 15.33
N VAL A 55 11.14 4.05 14.20
CA VAL A 55 11.82 5.33 13.93
C VAL A 55 11.43 6.40 14.96
N LYS A 56 10.16 6.47 15.35
CA LYS A 56 9.70 7.40 16.39
C LYS A 56 10.23 7.06 17.79
N SER A 57 10.57 5.80 18.06
CA SER A 57 11.14 5.37 19.34
C SER A 57 12.65 5.60 19.44
N ASN A 58 13.33 5.77 18.30
CA ASN A 58 14.78 5.96 18.20
C ASN A 58 15.18 7.44 17.93
N MET A 59 14.20 8.34 17.92
CA MET A 59 14.36 9.82 17.91
C MET A 59 13.89 10.37 19.26
#